data_AF-A0AAW1TYW1-F1
#
_entry.id   AF-A0AAW1TYW1-F1
#
_cell.length_a   1.000
_cell.length_b   1.000
_cell.length_c   1.000
_cell.angle_alpha   90.00
_cell.angle_beta   90.00
_cell.angle_gamma   90.00
#
_symmetry.space_group_name_H-M   'P 1'
#
loop_
_entity.id
_entity.type
_entity.pdbx_description
1 polymer ?
#
loop_
_entity_poly.entity_id
_entity_poly.type
_entity_poly.pdbx_seq_one_letter_code
_entity_poly.pdbx_strand_id
1 'polypeptide(L)'
;MCLPIFHLSAISEEMYYISKQIRSMNISYEFGERRGRMTDWMATHIVGDFLSHFECPVCYERMTPPIRQCVRGHAVCNPCFCRLTKCPTCRIKFSLVRSKALEYLYNITKLPCKYYSKGCTFIGPGKLLFGHESNCEFADI
;
A
#
# COMPACT_ATOMS: atom_id res chain seq x y z
N MET A 1 -4.88 23.48 -26.02
CA MET A 1 -6.27 23.18 -25.62
C MET A 1 -6.22 22.49 -24.27
N CYS A 2 -6.48 23.24 -23.19
CA CYS A 2 -6.48 22.72 -21.83
C CYS A 2 -7.84 22.10 -21.51
N LEU A 3 -7.85 20.85 -21.03
CA LEU A 3 -9.04 20.26 -20.42
C LEU A 3 -9.29 20.94 -19.06
N PRO A 4 -10.55 21.20 -18.66
CA PRO A 4 -10.83 21.97 -17.45
C PRO A 4 -10.60 21.15 -16.18
N ILE A 5 -10.06 21.81 -15.16
CA ILE A 5 -9.72 21.30 -13.81
C ILE A 5 -10.98 20.97 -12.96
N PHE A 6 -12.19 21.19 -13.48
CA PHE A 6 -13.46 21.00 -12.75
C PHE A 6 -13.85 19.54 -12.44
N HIS A 7 -13.15 18.54 -12.97
CA HIS A 7 -13.54 17.14 -12.78
C HIS A 7 -12.94 16.49 -11.51
N LEU A 8 -11.88 17.06 -10.93
CA LEU A 8 -11.20 16.49 -9.74
C LEU A 8 -11.93 16.81 -8.43
N SER A 9 -12.58 17.97 -8.32
CA SER A 9 -13.35 18.36 -7.13
C SER A 9 -14.61 17.50 -6.97
N ALA A 10 -15.33 17.24 -8.06
CA ALA A 10 -16.52 16.38 -8.05
C ALA A 10 -16.18 14.94 -7.63
N ILE A 11 -15.09 14.36 -8.16
CA ILE A 11 -14.61 13.04 -7.74
C ILE A 11 -14.27 13.03 -6.24
N SER A 12 -13.67 14.10 -5.71
CA SER A 12 -13.34 14.16 -4.28
C SER A 12 -14.58 14.24 -3.38
N GLU A 13 -15.63 14.95 -3.80
CA GLU A 13 -16.90 15.05 -3.07
C GLU A 13 -17.71 13.75 -3.14
N GLU A 14 -17.76 13.10 -4.31
CA GLU A 14 -18.40 11.80 -4.47
C GLU A 14 -17.70 10.71 -3.64
N MET A 15 -16.37 10.66 -3.67
CA MET A 15 -15.60 9.72 -2.83
C MET A 15 -15.79 10.01 -1.35
N TYR A 16 -15.92 11.28 -0.95
CA TYR A 16 -16.24 11.66 0.41
C TYR A 16 -17.65 11.20 0.83
N TYR A 17 -18.66 11.42 -0.02
CA TYR A 17 -20.04 11.00 0.24
C TYR A 17 -20.18 9.48 0.32
N ILE A 18 -19.58 8.74 -0.63
CA ILE A 18 -19.51 7.28 -0.63
C ILE A 18 -18.83 6.78 0.65
N SER A 19 -17.71 7.41 1.07
CA SER A 19 -17.03 7.04 2.31
C SER A 19 -17.91 7.24 3.56
N LYS A 20 -18.73 8.30 3.58
CA LYS A 20 -19.67 8.59 4.67
C LYS A 20 -20.80 7.57 4.71
N GLN A 21 -21.31 7.18 3.54
CA GLN A 21 -22.35 6.17 3.39
C GLN A 21 -21.85 4.78 3.82
N ILE A 22 -20.65 4.37 3.39
CA ILE A 22 -19.99 3.13 3.83
C ILE A 22 -19.78 3.10 5.35
N ARG A 23 -19.37 4.23 5.96
CA ARG A 23 -19.20 4.33 7.43
C ARG A 23 -20.52 4.25 8.20
N SER A 24 -21.62 4.69 7.61
CA SER A 24 -22.95 4.63 8.21
C SER A 24 -23.63 3.26 8.09
N MET A 25 -23.09 2.38 7.25
CA MET A 25 -23.60 1.02 7.07
C MET A 25 -23.10 0.12 8.20
N ASN A 26 -23.93 -0.08 9.24
CA ASN A 26 -23.66 -1.00 10.34
C ASN A 26 -24.00 -2.45 9.94
N ILE A 27 -23.34 -2.95 8.90
CA ILE A 27 -23.55 -4.31 8.38
C ILE A 27 -22.71 -5.27 9.21
N SER A 28 -23.39 -6.15 9.95
CA SER A 28 -22.77 -7.31 10.59
C SER A 28 -22.64 -8.47 9.60
N TYR A 29 -21.58 -9.25 9.71
CA TYR A 29 -21.44 -10.52 8.98
C TYR A 29 -21.11 -11.66 9.94
N GLU A 30 -21.43 -12.88 9.52
CA GLU A 30 -21.08 -14.12 10.20
C GLU A 30 -20.34 -15.01 9.20
N PHE A 31 -19.09 -15.38 9.52
CA PHE A 31 -18.27 -16.31 8.73
C PHE A 31 -17.59 -17.29 9.69
N GLY A 32 -18.15 -18.49 9.82
CA GLY A 32 -17.75 -19.45 10.86
C GLY A 32 -18.12 -18.95 12.27
N GLU A 33 -17.27 -19.21 13.27
CA GLU A 33 -17.50 -18.79 14.67
C GLU A 33 -17.22 -17.29 14.94
N ARG A 34 -16.76 -16.52 13.95
CA ARG A 34 -16.44 -15.10 14.11
C ARG A 34 -17.59 -14.21 13.64
N ARG A 35 -18.22 -13.51 14.60
CA ARG A 35 -19.17 -12.42 14.38
C ARG A 35 -18.45 -11.07 14.53
N GLY A 36 -18.56 -10.18 13.55
CA GLY A 36 -17.90 -8.89 13.57
C GLY A 36 -18.56 -7.86 12.67
N ARG A 37 -18.07 -6.61 12.68
CA ARG A 37 -18.54 -5.59 11.73
C ARG A 37 -17.90 -5.81 10.37
N MET A 38 -18.67 -5.67 9.29
CA MET A 38 -18.17 -5.77 7.92
C MET A 38 -16.96 -4.86 7.68
N THR A 39 -16.93 -3.69 8.31
CA THR A 39 -15.79 -2.77 8.26
C THR A 39 -14.51 -3.37 8.85
N ASP A 40 -14.59 -4.15 9.92
CA ASP A 40 -13.45 -4.84 10.53
C ASP A 40 -12.95 -5.98 9.62
N TRP A 41 -13.86 -6.65 8.90
CA TRP A 41 -13.50 -7.65 7.89
C TRP A 41 -12.80 -7.04 6.68
N MET A 42 -13.36 -5.97 6.13
CA MET A 42 -12.75 -5.24 5.02
C MET A 42 -11.35 -4.74 5.39
N ALA A 43 -11.19 -4.23 6.62
CA ALA A 43 -9.88 -3.78 7.12
C ALA A 43 -8.87 -4.94 7.25
N THR A 44 -9.31 -6.12 7.70
CA THR A 44 -8.42 -7.26 7.92
C THR A 44 -8.09 -8.03 6.63
N HIS A 45 -9.06 -8.26 5.76
CA HIS A 45 -8.90 -9.11 4.57
C HIS A 45 -8.60 -8.27 3.33
N ILE A 46 -9.43 -7.29 2.99
CA ILE A 46 -9.22 -6.51 1.76
C ILE A 46 -8.03 -5.57 1.89
N VAL A 47 -8.00 -4.75 2.94
CA VAL A 47 -6.92 -3.78 3.14
C VAL A 47 -5.62 -4.50 3.49
N GLY A 48 -5.66 -5.51 4.36
CA GLY A 48 -4.50 -6.35 4.68
C GLY A 48 -3.87 -6.98 3.43
N ASP A 49 -4.67 -7.66 2.60
CA ASP A 49 -4.18 -8.29 1.37
C ASP A 49 -3.61 -7.24 0.41
N PHE A 50 -4.27 -6.10 0.27
CA PHE A 50 -3.75 -5.02 -0.58
C PHE A 50 -2.40 -4.49 -0.08
N LEU A 51 -2.24 -4.30 1.24
CA LEU A 51 -0.99 -3.83 1.83
C LEU A 51 0.17 -4.82 1.64
N SER A 52 -0.12 -6.13 1.65
CA SER A 52 0.89 -7.17 1.42
C SER A 52 1.55 -7.10 0.04
N HIS A 53 0.88 -6.49 -0.96
CA HIS A 53 1.46 -6.28 -2.28
C HIS A 53 2.60 -5.26 -2.30
N PHE A 54 2.74 -4.46 -1.24
CA PHE A 54 3.89 -3.59 -1.03
C PHE A 54 5.03 -4.27 -0.29
N GLU A 55 4.93 -5.55 0.06
CA GLU A 55 6.01 -6.27 0.74
C GLU A 55 6.96 -6.93 -0.26
N CYS A 56 8.26 -6.79 -0.05
CA CYS A 56 9.24 -7.43 -0.92
C CYS A 56 9.33 -8.93 -0.61
N PRO A 57 9.16 -9.83 -1.60
CA PRO A 57 9.19 -11.29 -1.36
C PRO A 57 10.58 -11.85 -1.01
N VAL A 58 11.58 -10.98 -0.82
CA VAL A 58 12.98 -11.36 -0.57
C VAL A 58 13.41 -10.96 0.83
N CYS A 59 13.17 -9.71 1.21
CA CYS A 59 13.56 -9.19 2.51
C CYS A 59 12.36 -8.99 3.46
N TYR A 60 11.13 -9.18 2.98
CA TYR A 60 9.89 -8.97 3.74
C TYR A 60 9.71 -7.53 4.25
N GLU A 61 10.54 -6.61 3.76
CA GLU A 61 10.40 -5.18 4.01
C GLU A 61 9.49 -4.54 2.98
N ARG A 62 8.85 -3.44 3.37
CA ARG A 62 8.05 -2.63 2.47
C ARG A 62 8.89 -2.11 1.29
N MET A 63 8.42 -2.38 0.08
CA MET A 63 8.91 -1.80 -1.15
C MET A 63 8.56 -0.32 -1.23
N THR A 64 9.58 0.52 -1.33
CA THR A 64 9.43 1.96 -1.61
C THR A 64 9.91 2.26 -3.03
N PRO A 65 9.40 3.32 -3.68
CA PRO A 65 9.97 3.83 -4.92
C PRO A 65 11.48 4.06 -4.77
N PRO A 66 12.34 3.62 -5.71
CA PRO A 66 12.01 2.89 -6.95
C PRO A 66 11.60 1.41 -6.75
N ILE A 67 10.45 0.99 -7.30
CA ILE A 67 9.99 -0.41 -7.23
C ILE A 67 10.33 -1.12 -8.54
N ARG A 68 11.06 -2.25 -8.47
CA ARG A 68 11.54 -2.99 -9.64
C ARG A 68 10.58 -4.12 -9.98
N GLN A 69 10.42 -4.42 -11.26
CA GLN A 69 9.55 -5.51 -11.72
C GLN A 69 10.23 -6.40 -12.74
N CYS A 70 9.82 -7.66 -12.79
CA CYS A 70 10.18 -8.55 -13.89
C CYS A 70 9.31 -8.31 -15.12
N VAL A 71 9.66 -8.96 -16.25
CA VAL A 71 8.89 -8.85 -17.51
C VAL A 71 7.43 -9.31 -17.33
N ARG A 72 7.15 -10.16 -16.34
CA ARG A 72 5.80 -10.64 -16.00
C ARG A 72 5.11 -9.83 -14.88
N GLY A 73 5.71 -8.73 -14.41
CA GLY A 73 5.09 -7.83 -13.44
C GLY A 73 5.35 -8.14 -11.95
N HIS A 74 5.94 -9.28 -11.56
CA HIS A 74 6.31 -9.51 -10.16
C HIS A 74 7.33 -8.47 -9.68
N ALA A 75 7.08 -7.89 -8.51
CA ALA A 75 7.84 -6.77 -7.98
C ALA A 75 8.81 -7.16 -6.86
N VAL A 76 9.89 -6.40 -6.74
CA VAL A 76 10.86 -6.44 -5.63
C VAL A 76 11.33 -5.03 -5.31
N CYS A 77 11.84 -4.81 -4.09
CA CYS A 77 12.48 -3.54 -3.73
C CYS A 77 13.80 -3.35 -4.51
N ASN A 78 14.22 -2.10 -4.67
CA ASN A 78 15.47 -1.78 -5.39
C ASN A 78 16.73 -2.42 -4.78
N PRO A 79 16.92 -2.44 -3.44
CA PRO A 79 18.07 -3.11 -2.83
C PRO A 79 18.16 -4.60 -3.18
N CYS A 80 17.05 -5.33 -3.14
CA CYS A 80 17.03 -6.75 -3.51
C CYS A 80 17.24 -6.96 -5.00
N PHE A 81 16.67 -6.10 -5.86
CA PHE A 81 16.91 -6.16 -7.30
C PHE A 81 18.39 -6.09 -7.66
N CYS A 82 19.17 -5.20 -7.03
CA CYS A 82 20.60 -5.07 -7.30
C CYS A 82 21.41 -6.34 -6.99
N ARG A 83 20.86 -7.25 -6.17
CA ARG A 83 21.49 -8.52 -5.76
C ARG A 83 20.99 -9.72 -6.56
N LEU A 84 20.03 -9.53 -7.46
CA LEU A 84 19.33 -10.60 -8.17
C LEU A 84 19.50 -10.45 -9.69
N THR A 85 19.73 -11.58 -10.38
CA THR A 85 19.77 -11.63 -11.85
C THR A 85 18.43 -12.04 -12.47
N LYS A 86 17.57 -12.71 -11.68
CA LYS A 86 16.25 -13.22 -12.10
C LYS A 86 15.23 -13.00 -10.99
N CYS A 87 13.97 -12.93 -11.39
CA CYS A 87 12.84 -12.81 -10.47
C CYS A 87 12.75 -14.01 -9.51
N PRO A 88 12.63 -13.80 -8.19
CA PRO A 88 12.53 -14.90 -7.23
C PRO A 88 11.22 -15.70 -7.38
N THR A 89 10.14 -15.04 -7.83
CA THR A 89 8.81 -15.66 -7.96
C THR A 89 8.69 -16.52 -9.21
N CYS A 90 9.11 -16.02 -10.38
CA CYS A 90 8.87 -16.70 -11.66
C CYS A 90 10.14 -17.06 -12.43
N ARG A 91 11.33 -16.75 -11.90
CA ARG A 91 12.65 -17.06 -12.48
C ARG A 91 12.92 -16.44 -13.87
N ILE A 92 12.10 -15.48 -14.30
CA ILE A 92 12.30 -14.69 -15.53
C ILE A 92 13.20 -13.49 -15.25
N LYS A 93 13.90 -12.99 -16.29
CA LYS A 93 14.70 -11.77 -16.22
C LYS A 93 13.89 -10.56 -15.75
N PHE A 94 14.58 -9.65 -15.09
CA PHE A 94 13.98 -8.38 -14.72
C PHE A 94 13.73 -7.47 -15.93
N SER A 95 12.74 -6.59 -15.81
CA SER A 95 12.52 -5.53 -16.79
C SER A 95 13.54 -4.40 -16.59
N LEU A 96 13.86 -3.68 -17.68
CA LEU A 96 14.64 -2.45 -17.61
C LEU A 96 13.83 -1.31 -16.97
N VAL A 97 12.50 -1.39 -17.02
CA VAL A 97 11.60 -0.38 -16.45
C VAL A 97 11.17 -0.74 -15.03
N ARG A 98 10.96 0.31 -14.23
CA ARG A 98 10.38 0.22 -12.88
C ARG A 98 8.86 0.04 -12.94
N SER A 99 8.26 -0.42 -11.84
CA SER A 99 6.80 -0.49 -11.72
C SER A 99 6.22 0.87 -11.34
N LYS A 100 5.94 1.70 -12.35
CA LYS A 100 5.32 3.02 -12.15
C LYS A 100 3.92 2.93 -11.51
N ALA A 101 3.19 1.86 -11.81
CA ALA A 101 1.88 1.61 -11.21
C ALA A 101 1.99 1.41 -9.69
N LEU A 102 2.88 0.53 -9.23
CA LEU A 102 3.09 0.33 -7.79
C LEU A 102 3.66 1.58 -7.10
N GLU A 103 4.53 2.33 -7.77
CA GLU A 103 5.03 3.59 -7.22
C GLU A 103 3.93 4.65 -7.07
N TYR A 104 2.99 4.73 -8.03
CA TYR A 104 1.84 5.61 -7.93
C TYR A 104 0.92 5.17 -6.77
N LEU A 105 0.57 3.88 -6.72
CA LEU A 105 -0.26 3.33 -5.65
C LEU A 105 0.37 3.58 -4.27
N TYR A 106 1.67 3.32 -4.11
CA TYR A 106 2.41 3.60 -2.87
C TYR A 106 2.24 5.06 -2.40
N ASN A 107 2.22 6.02 -3.32
CA ASN A 107 2.11 7.43 -2.99
C ASN A 107 0.69 7.86 -2.59
N ILE A 108 -0.35 7.20 -3.09
CA ILE A 108 -1.74 7.53 -2.77
C ILE A 108 -2.32 6.68 -1.64
N THR A 109 -1.75 5.50 -1.39
CA THR A 109 -2.18 4.59 -0.32
C THR A 109 -1.68 5.09 1.03
N LYS A 110 -2.57 5.11 2.02
CA LYS A 110 -2.21 5.33 3.41
C LYS A 110 -1.60 4.05 3.99
N LEU A 111 -0.34 4.12 4.36
CA LEU A 111 0.46 3.00 4.84
C LEU A 111 0.84 3.25 6.30
N PRO A 112 0.86 2.22 7.17
CA PRO A 112 1.32 2.37 8.53
C PRO A 112 2.84 2.58 8.59
N CYS A 113 3.33 3.27 9.63
CA CYS A 113 4.76 3.33 9.93
C CYS A 113 5.35 1.92 10.05
N LYS A 114 6.58 1.67 9.57
CA LYS A 114 7.26 0.40 9.76
C LYS A 114 7.47 0.03 11.24
N TYR A 115 7.47 1.03 12.14
CA TYR A 115 7.55 0.85 13.59
C TYR A 115 6.16 0.73 14.25
N TYR A 116 5.10 0.42 13.49
CA TYR A 116 3.75 0.27 14.04
C TYR A 116 3.67 -0.80 15.12
N SER A 117 4.36 -1.92 14.93
CA SER A 117 4.48 -3.00 15.94
C SER A 117 5.17 -2.57 17.22
N LYS A 118 6.00 -1.51 17.19
CA LYS A 118 6.67 -0.93 18.36
C LYS A 118 5.83 0.13 19.09
N GLY A 119 4.64 0.45 18.58
CA GLY A 119 3.71 1.42 19.20
C GLY A 119 3.52 2.70 18.40
N CYS A 120 4.19 2.89 17.27
CA CYS A 120 3.93 4.05 16.41
C CYS A 120 2.54 3.96 15.77
N THR A 121 1.69 4.96 15.97
CA THR A 121 0.32 4.98 15.40
C THR A 121 0.21 5.77 14.10
N PHE A 122 1.32 6.26 13.55
CA PHE A 122 1.31 7.05 12.33
C PHE A 122 0.90 6.22 11.11
N ILE A 123 -0.06 6.74 10.35
CA ILE A 123 -0.53 6.18 9.07
C ILE A 123 -0.63 7.32 8.07
N GLY A 124 0.03 7.21 6.92
CA GLY A 124 0.08 8.28 5.93
C GLY A 124 0.48 7.83 4.53
N PRO A 125 0.29 8.70 3.51
CA PRO A 125 0.74 8.42 2.15
C PRO A 125 2.26 8.28 2.07
N GLY A 126 2.75 7.50 1.12
CA GLY A 126 4.16 7.11 1.01
C GLY A 126 5.18 8.24 1.13
N LYS A 127 4.91 9.43 0.56
CA LYS A 127 5.81 10.59 0.66
C LYS A 127 5.91 11.15 2.08
N LEU A 128 4.79 11.24 2.80
CA LEU A 128 4.78 11.71 4.19
C LEU A 128 5.35 10.65 5.13
N LEU A 129 5.09 9.38 4.82
CA LEU A 129 5.59 8.24 5.58
C LEU A 129 7.11 8.20 5.62
N PHE A 130 7.77 8.44 4.49
CA PHE A 130 9.23 8.46 4.44
C PHE A 130 9.85 9.51 5.38
N GLY A 131 9.28 10.72 5.39
CA GLY A 131 9.72 11.79 6.29
C GLY A 131 9.47 11.46 7.77
N HIS A 132 8.34 10.82 8.05
CA HIS A 132 8.02 10.34 9.40
C HIS A 132 8.97 9.23 9.85
N GLU A 133 9.18 8.19 9.05
CA GLU A 133 10.00 7.02 9.39
C GLU A 133 11.47 7.38 9.64
N SER A 134 11.96 8.46 9.02
CA SER A 134 13.31 8.99 9.23
C SER A 134 13.49 9.70 10.59
N ASN A 135 12.39 10.15 11.21
CA ASN A 135 12.38 10.89 12.47
C ASN A 135 11.43 10.25 13.50
N CYS A 136 11.13 8.96 13.33
CA CYS A 136 10.15 8.29 14.17
C CYS A 136 10.75 8.02 15.55
N GLU A 137 10.08 8.49 16.60
CA GLU A 137 10.52 8.29 18.00
C GLU A 137 10.64 6.81 18.39
N PHE A 138 9.93 5.92 17.69
CA PHE A 138 9.96 4.47 17.91
C PHE A 138 11.06 3.75 17.11
N ALA A 139 11.94 4.48 16.40
CA ALA A 139 13.03 3.88 15.63
C ALA A 139 14.08 3.19 16.52
N ASP A 140 14.40 3.81 17.66
CA ASP A 140 15.50 3.42 18.55
C ASP A 140 15.06 2.62 19.79
N ILE A 141 13.77 2.29 19.89
CA ILE A 141 13.18 1.45 20.94
C ILE A 141 13.22 -0.02 20.49
#